data_AF-A0A3S1FVN9-F1
#
_entry.id   AF-A0A3S1FVN9-F1
#
_cell.length_a   1.000
_cell.length_b   1.000
_cell.length_c   1.000
_cell.angle_alpha   90.00
_cell.angle_beta   90.00
_cell.angle_gamma   90.00
#
_symmetry.space_group_name_H-M   'P 1'
#
loop_
_entity.id
_entity.type
_entity.pdbx_description
1 polymer ?
#
loop_
_entity_poly.entity_id
_entity_poly.type
_entity_poly.pdbx_seq_one_letter_code
_entity_poly.pdbx_strand_id
1 'polypeptide(L)'
;MDLNTIESDDIGTTAGQPAVLPAAPRKVFIKTYGCQMNVYDSQRMADALAADGYSATDAIGEADLVLLNTCHIREKAAEKVYS
;
A
#
# COMPACT_ATOMS: atom_id res chain seq x y z
N MET A 1 20.43 35.59 36.06
CA MET A 1 19.76 34.48 36.76
C MET A 1 19.84 33.30 35.83
N ASP A 2 21.06 32.79 35.69
CA ASP A 2 21.31 31.49 35.09
C ASP A 2 21.00 30.44 36.16
N LEU A 3 20.09 29.52 35.84
CA LEU A 3 20.12 28.18 36.43
C LEU A 3 20.20 27.19 35.27
N ASN A 4 21.41 26.67 35.17
CA ASN A 4 21.84 25.60 34.31
C ASN A 4 21.32 24.24 34.86
N THR A 5 21.53 23.19 34.06
CA THR A 5 21.78 21.80 34.49
C THR A 5 20.58 20.86 34.60
N ILE A 6 20.33 20.09 33.54
CA ILE A 6 20.51 18.62 33.55
C ILE A 6 21.17 18.23 32.22
N GLU A 7 22.49 18.06 32.27
CA GLU A 7 23.24 17.15 31.40
C GLU A 7 23.03 15.70 31.87
N SER A 8 23.54 14.77 31.06
CA SER A 8 23.74 13.34 31.28
C SER A 8 22.73 12.44 30.56
N ASP A 9 23.14 11.45 29.78
CA ASP A 9 24.46 11.01 29.31
C ASP A 9 24.18 9.96 28.23
N ASP A 10 25.04 9.94 27.22
CA ASP A 10 25.57 8.74 26.57
C ASP A 10 24.66 7.49 26.39
N ILE A 11 24.16 7.29 25.17
CA ILE A 11 24.24 5.97 24.52
C ILE A 11 24.66 6.16 23.04
N GLY A 12 25.96 6.00 22.78
CA GLY A 12 26.44 4.99 21.83
C GLY A 12 26.24 5.21 20.31
N THR A 13 27.28 5.71 19.66
CA THR A 13 27.97 5.13 18.49
C THR A 13 27.25 4.04 17.65
N THR A 14 27.07 4.39 16.36
CA THR A 14 27.07 3.59 15.12
C THR A 14 26.17 2.35 14.99
N ALA A 15 25.19 2.46 14.07
CA ALA A 15 25.00 1.46 13.03
C ALA A 15 24.40 2.17 11.81
N GLY A 16 25.03 2.04 10.65
CA GLY A 16 24.62 2.72 9.43
C GLY A 16 23.15 2.44 9.11
N GLN A 17 22.37 3.50 8.93
CA GLN A 17 21.20 3.37 8.08
C GLN A 17 21.72 3.01 6.69
N PRO A 18 21.44 1.80 6.15
CA PRO A 18 21.65 1.61 4.73
C PRO A 18 20.79 2.68 4.07
N ALA A 19 21.42 3.52 3.26
CA ALA A 19 20.70 4.41 2.37
C ALA A 19 19.80 3.50 1.53
N VAL A 20 18.51 3.47 1.87
CA VAL A 20 17.51 2.77 1.07
C VAL A 20 17.51 3.50 -0.25
N LEU A 21 18.15 2.90 -1.26
CA LEU A 21 17.92 3.23 -2.67
C LEU A 21 16.40 3.40 -2.81
N PRO A 22 15.89 4.43 -3.51
CA PRO A 22 14.46 4.60 -3.64
C PRO A 22 13.87 3.27 -4.12
N ALA A 23 13.15 2.60 -3.22
CA ALA A 23 12.59 1.30 -3.53
C ALA A 23 11.70 1.51 -4.75
N ALA A 24 11.87 0.67 -5.77
CA ALA A 24 11.00 0.72 -6.94
C ALA A 24 9.54 0.80 -6.47
N PRO A 25 8.68 1.60 -7.13
CA PRO A 25 7.31 1.79 -6.67
C PRO A 25 6.65 0.42 -6.54
N ARG A 26 6.11 0.12 -5.36
CA ARG A 26 5.50 -1.17 -5.08
C ARG A 26 4.32 -1.37 -6.03
N LYS A 27 4.09 -2.58 -6.52
CA LYS A 27 3.06 -2.83 -7.52
C LYS A 27 1.78 -3.35 -6.89
N VAL A 28 0.64 -2.82 -7.32
CA VAL A 28 -0.69 -3.32 -6.93
C VAL A 28 -1.45 -3.85 -8.14
N PHE A 29 -1.96 -5.08 -8.02
CA PHE A 29 -2.88 -5.68 -8.98
C PHE A 29 -4.29 -5.64 -8.41
N ILE A 30 -5.24 -5.03 -9.13
CA ILE A 30 -6.64 -4.93 -8.70
C ILE A 30 -7.52 -5.72 -9.66
N LYS A 31 -8.10 -6.81 -9.17
CA LYS A 31 -9.14 -7.55 -9.88
C LYS A 31 -10.51 -7.12 -9.38
N THR A 32 -11.36 -6.70 -10.30
CA THR A 32 -12.70 -6.21 -9.98
C THR A 32 -13.77 -7.19 -10.45
N TYR A 33 -14.67 -7.57 -9.54
CA TYR A 33 -15.85 -8.40 -9.78
C TYR A 33 -17.09 -7.64 -9.32
N GLY A 34 -17.95 -7.21 -10.25
CA GLY A 34 -19.15 -6.48 -9.87
C GLY A 34 -19.70 -5.64 -11.00
N CYS A 35 -20.18 -4.44 -10.66
CA CYS A 35 -20.74 -3.49 -11.60
C CYS A 35 -19.81 -2.28 -11.79
N GLN A 36 -20.28 -1.28 -12.54
CA GLN A 36 -19.55 -0.03 -12.78
C GLN A 36 -19.17 0.71 -11.50
N MET A 37 -19.93 0.53 -10.41
CA MET A 37 -19.59 1.11 -9.11
C MET A 37 -18.29 0.52 -8.56
N ASN A 38 -18.12 -0.80 -8.63
CA ASN A 38 -16.86 -1.42 -8.21
C ASN A 38 -15.67 -0.99 -9.09
N VAL A 39 -15.89 -0.73 -10.38
CA VAL A 39 -14.83 -0.20 -11.26
C VAL A 39 -14.40 1.19 -10.79
N TYR A 40 -15.37 2.05 -10.48
CA TYR A 40 -15.11 3.37 -9.92
C TYR A 40 -14.38 3.29 -8.57
N ASP A 41 -14.82 2.41 -7.68
CA ASP A 41 -14.18 2.19 -6.38
C ASP A 41 -12.75 1.66 -6.54
N SER A 42 -12.50 0.79 -7.51
CA SER A 42 -11.16 0.29 -7.83
C SER A 42 -10.22 1.40 -8.30
N GLN A 43 -10.71 2.35 -9.10
CA GLN A 43 -9.92 3.53 -9.48
C GLN A 43 -9.59 4.38 -8.25
N ARG A 44 -10.57 4.63 -7.38
CA ARG A 44 -10.40 5.34 -6.12
C ARG A 44 -9.38 4.68 -5.20
N MET A 45 -9.39 3.35 -5.11
CA MET A 45 -8.40 2.58 -4.35
C MET A 45 -7.00 2.71 -4.95
N ALA A 46 -6.88 2.66 -6.28
CA ALA A 46 -5.59 2.86 -6.97
C ALA A 46 -5.02 4.26 -6.72
N ASP A 47 -5.85 5.30 -6.80
CA ASP A 47 -5.43 6.68 -6.55
C ASP A 47 -4.96 6.88 -5.10
N ALA A 48 -5.66 6.28 -4.13
CA ALA A 48 -5.26 6.32 -2.73
C ALA A 48 -3.92 5.62 -2.50
N LEU A 49 -3.74 4.42 -3.08
CA LEU A 49 -2.50 3.67 -2.96
C LEU A 49 -1.33 4.34 -3.69
N ALA A 50 -1.60 5.11 -4.75
CA ALA A 50 -0.57 5.89 -5.43
C ALA A 50 0.07 6.93 -4.50
N ALA A 51 -0.72 7.55 -3.60
CA ALA A 51 -0.20 8.45 -2.57
C ALA A 51 0.75 7.73 -1.58
N ASP A 52 0.58 6.42 -1.40
CA ASP A 52 1.41 5.55 -0.55
C ASP A 52 2.58 4.89 -1.30
N GLY A 53 2.85 5.32 -2.55
CA GLY A 53 3.98 4.87 -3.35
C GLY A 53 3.74 3.56 -4.13
N TYR A 54 2.48 3.17 -4.31
CA TYR A 54 2.13 2.05 -5.19
C TYR A 54 1.93 2.50 -6.64
N SER A 55 2.21 1.59 -7.58
CA SER A 55 1.90 1.72 -9.00
C SER A 55 1.00 0.55 -9.43
N ALA A 56 0.01 0.82 -10.28
CA ALA A 56 -0.86 -0.24 -10.78
C ALA A 56 -0.09 -1.19 -11.72
N THR A 57 -0.41 -2.48 -11.66
CA THR A 57 0.05 -3.49 -12.62
C THR A 57 -1.11 -4.38 -13.06
N ASP A 58 -1.07 -4.83 -14.31
CA ASP A 58 -1.98 -5.86 -14.85
C ASP A 58 -1.41 -7.27 -14.71
N ALA A 59 -0.13 -7.39 -14.30
CA ALA A 59 0.55 -8.66 -14.11
C ALA A 59 0.55 -9.04 -12.63
N ILE A 60 -0.25 -10.05 -12.27
CA ILE A 60 -0.34 -10.54 -10.89
C ILE A 60 1.02 -11.01 -10.33
N GLY A 61 1.88 -11.58 -11.18
CA GLY A 61 3.21 -12.05 -10.78
C GLY A 61 4.22 -10.95 -10.47
N GLU A 62 3.90 -9.70 -10.81
CA GLU A 62 4.72 -8.53 -10.49
C GLU A 62 4.18 -7.74 -9.29
N ALA A 63 3.05 -8.14 -8.73
CA ALA A 63 2.37 -7.38 -7.69
C ALA A 63 2.90 -7.69 -6.29
N ASP A 64 3.20 -6.64 -5.52
CA ASP A 64 3.46 -6.71 -4.09
C ASP A 64 2.16 -6.71 -3.26
N LEU A 65 1.05 -6.29 -3.86
CA LEU A 65 -0.28 -6.27 -3.29
C LEU A 65 -1.33 -6.73 -4.32
N VAL A 66 -2.21 -7.65 -3.93
CA VAL A 66 -3.35 -8.08 -4.73
C VAL A 66 -4.66 -7.67 -4.05
N LEU A 67 -5.50 -6.92 -4.75
CA LEU A 67 -6.83 -6.51 -4.31
C LEU A 67 -7.90 -7.19 -5.16
N LEU A 68 -8.79 -7.93 -4.49
CA LEU A 68 -9.98 -8.52 -5.11
C LEU A 68 -11.21 -7.73 -4.68
N ASN A 69 -11.64 -6.79 -5.52
CA ASN A 69 -12.82 -5.96 -5.24
C ASN A 69 -14.08 -6.70 -5.70
N THR A 70 -15.00 -6.98 -4.78
CA THR A 70 -16.27 -7.69 -5.07
C THR A 70 -17.48 -6.85 -4.69
N CYS A 71 -18.63 -7.16 -5.30
CA CYS A 71 -19.90 -6.54 -4.92
C CYS A 71 -20.56 -7.33 -3.78
N HIS A 72 -20.73 -6.72 -2.60
CA HIS A 72 -21.41 -7.39 -1.48
C HIS A 72 -22.90 -7.65 -1.76
N ILE A 73 -23.58 -6.72 -2.43
CA ILE A 73 -25.04 -6.79 -2.64
C ILE A 73 -25.45 -7.67 -3.84
N ARG A 74 -24.49 -8.13 -4.65
CA ARG A 74 -24.75 -8.99 -5.79
C ARG A 74 -24.02 -10.32 -5.57
N GLU A 75 -24.75 -11.31 -5.10
CA GLU A 75 -24.24 -12.63 -4.70
C GLU A 75 -23.37 -13.30 -5.79
N LYS A 76 -23.76 -13.17 -7.07
CA LYS A 76 -23.00 -13.69 -8.23
C LYS A 76 -21.61 -13.09 -8.42
N ALA A 77 -21.30 -11.93 -7.84
CA ALA A 77 -19.98 -11.31 -7.99
C ALA A 77 -18.93 -11.99 -7.10
N ALA A 78 -19.33 -12.44 -5.91
CA ALA A 78 -18.45 -13.15 -4.99
C ALA A 78 -18.12 -14.57 -5.50
N GLU A 79 -19.09 -15.26 -6.10
CA GLU A 79 -18.88 -16.59 -6.69
C GLU A 79 -17.78 -16.59 -7.78
N LYS A 80 -17.69 -15.52 -8.57
CA LYS A 80 -16.67 -15.36 -9.62
C LYS A 80 -15.22 -15.29 -9.12
N VAL A 81 -15.03 -15.07 -7.82
CA VAL A 81 -13.70 -15.10 -7.20
C VAL A 81 -13.20 -16.55 -7.08
N TYR A 82 -14.12 -17.50 -6.89
CA TYR A 82 -13.82 -18.91 -6.67
C TYR A 82 -13.88 -19.77 -7.93
N SER A 83 -14.33 -19.21 -9.06
CA SER A 83 -14.45 -19.87 -10.37
C SER A 83 -13.31 -19.49 -11.31
#